data_AF-H2Z8B7-F1
#
_entry.id   AF-H2Z8B7-F1
#
_cell.length_a   1.000
_cell.length_b   1.000
_cell.length_c   1.000
_cell.angle_alpha   90.00
_cell.angle_beta   90.00
_cell.angle_gamma   90.00
#
_symmetry.space_group_name_H-M   'P 1'
#
loop_
_entity.id
_entity.type
_entity.pdbx_description
1 polymer ?
#
loop_
_entity_poly.entity_id
_entity_poly.type
_entity_poly.pdbx_seq_one_letter_code
_entity_poly.pdbx_strand_id
1 'polypeptide(L)'
;MSHIVKLGRPYLQIRSLFKSKQTWIRSVFAAKSSDAAARTTLISPSNFVTKLEFLEPKLEKTIPVYRVFDNEGKIMDESQDPKLSDETLRKMYRDMKMLNIMDGIMYDAQRQGRISFYMTNFGEEGSHVGSAAALSDTDLVFAQYREAGVLMWRGFRLDQFMDQCYANINDPASGKQMPVHYGSKDLNFVTISSPLATQMPQAAGAAYAMKRTKPDSCVICYFGDGAASEGDASCSI
;
A
#
# COMPACT_ATOMS: atom_id res chain seq x y z
N MET A 1 -63.61 48.89 5.02
CA MET A 1 -63.00 47.89 5.93
C MET A 1 -61.88 47.21 5.17
N SER A 2 -60.59 47.44 5.35
CA SER A 2 -59.74 48.25 6.23
C SER A 2 -58.41 48.35 5.44
N HIS A 3 -58.06 49.53 4.90
CA HIS A 3 -56.94 50.39 5.35
C HIS A 3 -55.52 49.78 5.11
N ILE A 4 -54.47 50.41 4.53
CA ILE A 4 -54.05 51.78 4.11
C ILE A 4 -52.74 51.57 3.28
N VAL A 5 -52.59 51.85 1.97
CA VAL A 5 -52.09 53.06 1.24
C VAL A 5 -50.88 53.81 1.89
N LYS A 6 -49.68 53.91 1.30
CA LYS A 6 -49.19 54.98 0.39
C LYS A 6 -47.69 54.75 0.09
N LEU A 7 -47.24 54.68 -1.17
CA LEU A 7 -47.01 55.73 -2.18
C LEU A 7 -45.76 56.60 -1.94
N GLY A 8 -44.84 56.57 -2.90
CA GLY A 8 -43.75 57.54 -3.06
C GLY A 8 -42.73 57.16 -4.13
N ARG A 9 -43.03 57.43 -5.41
CA ARG A 9 -42.01 57.66 -6.47
C ARG A 9 -42.01 59.17 -6.79
N PRO A 10 -41.19 59.65 -7.74
CA PRO A 10 -39.75 59.95 -7.69
C PRO A 10 -39.54 61.48 -7.90
N TYR A 11 -38.32 62.04 -7.86
CA TYR A 11 -37.98 63.18 -8.73
C TYR A 11 -36.49 63.57 -8.72
N LEU A 12 -36.03 63.90 -9.93
CA LEU A 12 -34.89 64.73 -10.35
C LEU A 12 -33.47 64.15 -10.39
N GLN A 13 -32.94 64.23 -11.60
CA GLN A 13 -31.63 63.82 -12.09
C GLN A 13 -30.91 65.09 -12.61
N ILE A 14 -29.56 65.01 -12.70
CA ILE A 14 -28.62 65.83 -13.50
C ILE A 14 -28.08 67.06 -12.72
N ARG A 15 -26.75 67.28 -12.48
CA ARG A 15 -25.60 67.28 -13.41
C ARG A 15 -24.23 67.34 -12.66
N SER A 16 -23.22 66.62 -13.19
CA SER A 16 -21.79 67.01 -13.32
C SER A 16 -20.94 67.14 -12.03
N LEU A 17 -19.63 66.84 -11.94
CA LEU A 17 -18.54 66.56 -12.88
C LEU A 17 -17.31 66.17 -12.01
N PHE A 18 -16.38 65.38 -12.56
CA PHE A 18 -14.98 65.14 -12.13
C PHE A 18 -14.62 64.00 -11.14
N LYS A 19 -13.96 62.97 -11.71
CA LYS A 19 -12.70 62.28 -11.29
C LYS A 19 -12.64 61.71 -9.85
N SER A 20 -12.37 60.42 -9.59
CA SER A 20 -11.15 59.72 -10.00
C SER A 20 -11.16 58.21 -9.62
N LYS A 21 -10.34 57.45 -10.36
CA LYS A 21 -9.90 56.03 -10.29
C LYS A 21 -10.25 55.22 -9.02
N GLN A 22 -11.05 54.17 -9.21
CA GLN A 22 -11.09 53.00 -8.34
C GLN A 22 -9.96 52.06 -8.77
N THR A 23 -8.90 52.00 -7.99
CA THR A 23 -7.80 51.03 -8.17
C THR A 23 -7.89 50.03 -7.04
N TRP A 24 -8.12 48.78 -7.40
CA TRP A 24 -7.94 47.63 -6.53
C TRP A 24 -6.44 47.46 -6.16
N ILE A 25 -6.19 46.67 -5.11
CA ILE A 25 -4.92 46.12 -4.58
C ILE A 25 -4.37 46.82 -3.32
N ARG A 26 -4.16 45.97 -2.30
CA ARG A 26 -3.07 45.89 -1.29
C ARG A 26 -3.59 45.94 0.14
N SER A 27 -3.12 45.20 1.12
CA SER A 27 -2.14 44.11 1.27
C SER A 27 -2.21 43.80 2.77
N VAL A 28 -2.28 42.54 3.19
CA VAL A 28 -2.15 42.21 4.62
C VAL A 28 -0.70 42.43 5.01
N PHE A 29 -0.44 43.54 5.69
CA PHE A 29 0.82 43.81 6.37
C PHE A 29 0.85 42.98 7.66
N ALA A 30 1.69 41.96 7.72
CA ALA A 30 2.09 41.34 8.98
C ALA A 30 3.22 42.18 9.60
N ALA A 31 2.98 42.68 10.81
CA ALA A 31 3.91 43.49 11.57
C ALA A 31 5.11 42.67 12.08
N LYS A 32 6.28 43.31 12.13
CA LYS A 32 7.49 42.80 12.79
C LYS A 32 7.24 42.58 14.30
N SER A 33 7.75 41.49 14.86
CA SER A 33 8.23 41.50 16.25
C SER A 33 9.59 40.81 16.35
N SER A 34 10.56 41.55 16.89
CA SER A 34 11.79 41.04 17.46
C SER A 34 11.51 40.37 18.81
N ASP A 35 12.32 39.38 19.15
CA ASP A 35 12.41 38.64 20.42
C ASP A 35 11.58 37.35 20.60
N ALA A 36 12.32 36.24 20.48
CA ALA A 36 12.52 35.20 21.49
C ALA A 36 11.31 34.81 22.36
N ALA A 37 10.27 34.24 21.76
CA ALA A 37 9.46 33.21 22.40
C ALA A 37 8.68 32.49 21.31
N ALA A 38 9.23 31.37 20.83
CA ALA A 38 8.57 30.43 19.94
C ALA A 38 7.33 29.84 20.65
N ARG A 39 6.22 30.57 20.63
CA ARG A 39 4.89 30.08 20.99
C ARG A 39 4.18 29.66 19.71
N THR A 40 4.28 28.36 19.44
CA THR A 40 3.15 27.50 19.08
C THR A 40 2.13 28.13 18.14
N THR A 41 2.52 28.29 16.88
CA THR A 41 1.55 28.30 15.80
C THR A 41 1.41 26.86 15.28
N LEU A 42 0.17 26.45 15.00
CA LEU A 42 -0.23 25.19 14.33
C LEU A 42 0.29 25.09 12.88
N ILE A 43 1.39 25.78 12.59
CA ILE A 43 1.95 25.95 11.26
C ILE A 43 3.02 24.87 11.13
N SER A 44 2.90 24.05 10.09
CA SER A 44 3.89 23.07 9.65
C SER A 44 5.31 23.61 9.84
N PRO A 45 6.29 22.79 10.26
CA PRO A 45 7.68 23.20 10.42
C PRO A 45 8.31 23.49 9.05
N SER A 46 7.88 24.58 8.42
CA SER A 46 8.32 25.03 7.10
C SER A 46 9.07 26.34 7.26
N ASN A 47 10.26 26.41 6.67
CA ASN A 47 11.05 27.63 6.62
C ASN A 47 10.40 28.63 5.65
N PHE A 48 10.35 29.90 6.03
CA PHE A 48 9.86 30.94 5.15
C PHE A 48 10.88 31.23 4.05
N VAL A 49 10.43 31.17 2.79
CA VAL A 49 11.21 31.56 1.62
C VAL A 49 10.67 32.86 1.04
N THR A 50 11.56 33.75 0.60
CA THR A 50 11.20 35.04 -0.02
C THR A 50 11.22 34.99 -1.55
N LYS A 51 11.68 33.89 -2.13
CA LYS A 51 11.73 33.63 -3.56
C LYS A 51 10.66 32.61 -3.92
N LEU A 52 9.93 32.88 -5.01
CA LEU A 52 8.97 31.94 -5.56
C LEU A 52 9.74 30.88 -6.35
N GLU A 53 9.85 29.70 -5.75
CA GLU A 53 10.54 28.54 -6.33
C GLU A 53 9.54 27.37 -6.33
N PHE A 54 9.20 26.86 -7.51
CA PHE A 54 8.43 25.63 -7.63
C PHE A 54 9.36 24.44 -7.43
N LEU A 55 8.92 23.47 -6.62
CA LEU A 55 9.61 22.19 -6.51
C LEU A 55 9.25 21.35 -7.72
N GLU A 56 10.17 21.26 -8.67
CA GLU A 56 10.04 20.31 -9.77
C GLU A 56 10.38 18.89 -9.27
N PRO A 57 9.55 17.88 -9.58
CA PRO A 57 9.90 16.50 -9.30
C PRO A 57 11.18 16.17 -10.05
N LYS A 58 12.27 15.89 -9.32
CA LYS A 58 13.54 15.48 -9.93
C LYS A 58 13.39 14.05 -10.45
N LEU A 59 12.87 13.90 -11.67
CA LEU A 59 12.79 12.62 -12.38
C LEU A 59 14.18 12.05 -12.73
N GLU A 60 15.25 12.84 -12.63
CA GLU A 60 16.58 12.49 -13.12
C GLU A 60 17.36 11.48 -12.25
N LYS A 61 16.92 11.19 -11.02
CA LYS A 61 17.59 10.21 -10.15
C LYS A 61 16.56 9.22 -9.63
N THR A 62 16.46 8.09 -10.31
CA THR A 62 15.76 6.91 -9.80
C THR A 62 16.37 6.52 -8.45
N ILE A 63 15.52 6.02 -7.54
CA ILE A 63 16.00 5.46 -6.28
C ILE A 63 16.88 4.26 -6.63
N PRO A 64 18.14 4.19 -6.13
CA PRO A 64 19.04 3.08 -6.45
C PRO A 64 18.47 1.75 -5.93
N VAL A 65 18.64 0.69 -6.71
CA VAL A 65 18.16 -0.66 -6.36
C VAL A 65 19.20 -1.37 -5.50
N TYR A 66 18.82 -1.75 -4.29
CA TYR A 66 19.67 -2.55 -3.40
C TYR A 66 19.84 -3.97 -3.94
N ARG A 67 21.08 -4.46 -3.92
CA ARG A 67 21.43 -5.79 -4.44
C ARG A 67 22.61 -6.38 -3.67
N VAL A 68 22.48 -7.65 -3.27
CA VAL A 68 23.52 -8.40 -2.53
C VAL A 68 24.37 -9.28 -3.45
N PHE A 69 23.73 -9.96 -4.41
CA PHE A 69 24.37 -10.89 -5.34
C PHE A 69 24.37 -10.34 -6.77
N ASP A 70 25.38 -10.71 -7.57
CA ASP A 70 25.34 -10.55 -9.02
C ASP A 70 24.50 -11.66 -9.70
N ASN A 71 24.45 -11.65 -11.03
CA ASN A 71 23.65 -12.61 -11.81
C ASN A 71 24.23 -14.02 -11.77
N GLU A 72 25.51 -14.14 -11.42
CA GLU A 72 26.25 -15.38 -11.27
C GLU A 72 26.13 -15.96 -9.85
N GLY A 73 25.46 -15.25 -8.94
CA GLY A 73 25.23 -15.66 -7.56
C GLY A 73 26.42 -15.37 -6.62
N LYS A 74 27.35 -14.52 -7.03
CA LYS A 74 28.48 -14.09 -6.20
C LYS A 74 28.10 -12.85 -5.39
N ILE A 75 28.50 -12.83 -4.12
CA ILE A 75 28.30 -11.70 -3.22
C ILE A 75 29.12 -10.50 -3.71
N MET A 76 28.46 -9.35 -3.86
CA MET A 76 29.11 -8.11 -4.32
C MET A 76 29.85 -7.38 -3.20
N ASP A 77 29.30 -7.42 -1.99
CA ASP A 77 29.84 -6.77 -0.79
C ASP A 77 29.71 -7.72 0.40
N GLU A 78 30.83 -8.19 0.94
CA GLU A 78 30.89 -9.13 2.07
C GLU A 78 30.28 -8.55 3.36
N SER A 79 30.21 -7.22 3.50
CA SER A 79 29.57 -6.58 4.66
C SER A 79 28.05 -6.74 4.67
N GLN A 80 27.46 -7.01 3.51
CA GLN A 80 26.02 -7.17 3.30
C GLN A 80 25.58 -8.64 3.28
N ASP A 81 26.51 -9.58 3.49
CA ASP A 81 26.17 -11.00 3.57
C ASP A 81 25.39 -11.30 4.86
N PRO A 82 24.12 -11.76 4.76
CA PRO A 82 23.32 -12.11 5.94
C PRO A 82 23.81 -13.37 6.66
N LYS A 83 24.78 -14.12 6.08
CA LYS A 83 25.37 -15.34 6.67
C LYS A 83 24.31 -16.34 7.14
N LEU A 84 23.29 -16.54 6.30
CA LEU A 84 22.21 -17.48 6.55
C LEU A 84 22.75 -18.92 6.57
N SER A 85 22.11 -19.77 7.37
CA SER A 85 22.49 -21.18 7.42
C SER A 85 22.21 -21.91 6.11
N ASP A 86 23.03 -22.91 5.78
CA ASP A 86 22.82 -23.80 4.63
C ASP A 86 21.43 -24.43 4.63
N GLU A 87 20.88 -24.74 5.80
CA GLU A 87 19.55 -25.31 5.95
C GLU A 87 18.47 -24.33 5.48
N THR A 88 18.56 -23.08 5.94
CA THR A 88 17.65 -22.00 5.54
C THR A 88 17.73 -21.77 4.03
N LEU A 89 18.93 -21.69 3.46
CA LEU A 89 19.13 -21.48 2.02
C LEU A 89 18.56 -22.63 1.19
N ARG A 90 18.79 -23.88 1.61
CA ARG A 90 18.21 -25.07 0.96
C ARG A 90 16.69 -25.08 1.05
N LYS A 91 16.12 -24.67 2.18
CA LYS A 91 14.67 -24.54 2.35
C LYS A 91 14.11 -23.48 1.40
N MET A 92 14.71 -22.29 1.35
CA MET A 92 14.29 -21.20 0.45
C MET A 92 14.28 -21.68 -1.00
N TYR A 93 15.36 -22.32 -1.44
CA TYR A 93 15.46 -22.86 -2.80
C TYR A 93 14.40 -23.94 -3.07
N ARG A 94 14.19 -24.86 -2.12
CA ARG A 94 13.17 -25.91 -2.25
C ARG A 94 11.78 -25.32 -2.38
N ASP A 95 11.43 -24.34 -1.56
CA ASP A 95 10.09 -23.75 -1.54
C ASP A 95 9.84 -22.93 -2.82
N MET A 96 10.83 -22.19 -3.32
CA MET A 96 10.75 -21.51 -4.62
C MET A 96 10.55 -22.51 -5.77
N LYS A 97 11.32 -23.60 -5.80
CA LYS A 97 11.17 -24.65 -6.82
C LYS A 97 9.84 -25.39 -6.71
N MET A 98 9.36 -25.65 -5.49
CA MET A 98 8.09 -26.31 -5.24
C MET A 98 6.93 -25.45 -5.75
N LEU A 99 6.95 -24.15 -5.44
CA LEU A 99 5.96 -23.19 -5.93
C LEU A 99 5.94 -23.16 -7.46
N ASN A 100 7.10 -23.07 -8.09
CA ASN A 100 7.24 -23.06 -9.54
C ASN A 100 6.68 -24.34 -10.22
N ILE A 101 6.94 -25.51 -9.63
CA ILE A 101 6.40 -26.80 -10.13
C ILE A 101 4.88 -26.88 -9.94
N MET A 102 4.39 -26.50 -8.76
CA MET A 102 2.96 -26.45 -8.46
C MET A 102 2.24 -25.54 -9.45
N ASP A 103 2.80 -24.37 -9.74
CA ASP A 103 2.25 -23.41 -10.68
C ASP A 103 2.16 -23.98 -12.10
N GLY A 104 3.18 -24.70 -12.57
CA GLY A 104 3.14 -25.36 -13.88
C GLY A 104 1.99 -26.38 -13.97
N ILE A 105 1.86 -27.24 -12.97
CA ILE A 105 0.80 -28.27 -12.92
C ILE A 105 -0.59 -27.64 -12.87
N MET A 106 -0.76 -26.64 -12.01
CA MET A 106 -2.08 -26.02 -11.78
C MET A 106 -2.50 -25.11 -12.92
N TYR A 107 -1.54 -24.44 -13.56
CA TYR A 107 -1.79 -23.70 -14.79
C TYR A 107 -2.32 -24.62 -15.89
N ASP A 108 -1.69 -25.79 -16.09
CA ASP A 108 -2.17 -26.79 -17.04
C ASP A 108 -3.54 -27.36 -16.65
N ALA A 109 -3.79 -27.60 -15.36
CA ALA A 109 -5.09 -28.03 -14.87
C ALA A 109 -6.19 -27.00 -15.18
N GLN A 110 -5.88 -25.71 -15.06
CA GLN A 110 -6.78 -24.62 -15.44
C GLN A 110 -7.05 -24.59 -16.94
N ARG A 111 -6.02 -24.79 -17.78
CA ARG A 111 -6.18 -24.88 -19.24
C ARG A 111 -7.04 -26.06 -19.68
N GLN A 112 -7.03 -27.14 -18.91
CA GLN A 112 -7.89 -28.31 -19.11
C GLN A 112 -9.31 -28.14 -18.54
N GLY A 113 -9.60 -27.01 -17.87
CA GLY A 113 -10.90 -26.76 -17.23
C GLY A 113 -11.15 -27.58 -15.97
N ARG A 114 -10.11 -28.16 -15.36
CA ARG A 114 -10.24 -28.90 -14.08
C ARG A 114 -10.46 -27.96 -12.90
N ILE A 115 -9.90 -26.76 -12.98
CA ILE A 115 -10.13 -25.65 -12.06
C ILE A 115 -10.55 -24.41 -12.85
N SER A 116 -11.35 -23.54 -12.25
CA SER A 116 -11.95 -22.40 -12.95
C SER A 116 -10.95 -21.28 -13.24
N PHE A 117 -10.01 -21.04 -12.33
CA PHE A 117 -9.07 -19.93 -12.38
C PHE A 117 -7.73 -20.33 -11.76
N TYR A 118 -6.63 -19.73 -12.23
CA TYR A 118 -5.32 -19.89 -11.64
C TYR A 118 -4.40 -18.73 -12.02
N MET A 119 -3.51 -18.35 -11.11
CA MET A 119 -2.47 -17.35 -11.32
C MET A 119 -1.13 -17.93 -10.88
N THR A 120 -0.12 -17.78 -11.73
CA THR A 120 1.23 -18.25 -11.47
C THR A 120 2.06 -17.18 -10.77
N ASN A 121 3.14 -17.59 -10.12
CA ASN A 121 4.03 -16.73 -9.33
C ASN A 121 5.44 -16.64 -9.96
N PHE A 122 5.53 -16.92 -11.27
CA PHE A 122 6.78 -16.95 -12.01
C PHE A 122 7.49 -15.58 -11.99
N GLY A 123 8.72 -15.56 -11.48
CA GLY A 123 9.55 -14.36 -11.36
C GLY A 123 9.40 -13.64 -10.02
N GLU A 124 8.44 -14.04 -9.18
CA GLU A 124 8.17 -13.44 -7.87
C GLU A 124 8.47 -14.42 -6.72
N GLU A 125 8.97 -15.63 -6.99
CA GLU A 125 9.21 -16.64 -5.96
C GLU A 125 10.23 -16.15 -4.91
N GLY A 126 11.25 -15.41 -5.35
CA GLY A 126 12.30 -14.85 -4.49
C GLY A 126 11.79 -13.74 -3.57
N SER A 127 10.92 -12.85 -4.04
CA SER A 127 10.35 -11.77 -3.21
C SER A 127 9.47 -12.37 -2.12
N HIS A 128 8.64 -13.36 -2.43
CA HIS A 128 7.77 -14.03 -1.46
C HIS A 128 8.55 -14.80 -0.41
N VAL A 129 9.41 -15.72 -0.83
CA VAL A 129 10.14 -16.60 0.10
C VAL A 129 11.18 -15.81 0.89
N GLY A 130 11.88 -14.88 0.25
CA GLY A 130 12.89 -14.04 0.92
C GLY A 130 12.29 -13.14 1.98
N SER A 131 11.17 -12.45 1.69
CA SER A 131 10.48 -11.63 2.68
C SER A 131 9.86 -12.47 3.79
N ALA A 132 9.22 -13.60 3.46
CA ALA A 132 8.61 -14.49 4.46
C ALA A 132 9.63 -15.07 5.44
N ALA A 133 10.85 -15.37 4.98
CA ALA A 133 11.93 -15.88 5.81
C ALA A 133 12.51 -14.84 6.79
N ALA A 134 12.32 -13.56 6.50
CA ALA A 134 12.73 -12.47 7.40
C ALA A 134 11.67 -12.18 8.48
N LEU A 135 10.46 -12.71 8.35
CA LEU A 135 9.36 -12.53 9.29
C LEU A 135 9.34 -13.61 10.38
N SER A 136 8.77 -13.28 11.52
CA SER A 136 8.36 -14.27 12.52
C SER A 136 7.09 -14.98 12.06
N ASP A 137 6.90 -16.23 12.49
CA ASP A 137 5.67 -17.00 12.25
C ASP A 137 4.43 -16.35 12.90
N THR A 138 4.64 -15.49 13.90
CA THR A 138 3.58 -14.73 14.58
C THR A 138 3.16 -13.47 13.85
N ASP A 139 3.94 -13.03 12.86
CA ASP A 139 3.66 -11.80 12.13
C ASP A 139 2.49 -12.00 11.17
N LEU A 140 1.63 -10.99 11.08
CA LEU A 140 0.41 -11.06 10.29
C LEU A 140 0.69 -10.65 8.85
N VAL A 141 0.25 -11.49 7.91
CA VAL A 141 0.44 -11.26 6.47
C VAL A 141 -0.88 -10.86 5.83
N PHE A 142 -0.89 -9.69 5.20
CA PHE A 142 -1.90 -9.27 4.23
C PHE A 142 -1.32 -9.40 2.83
N ALA A 143 -1.99 -10.18 1.99
CA ALA A 143 -1.57 -10.48 0.62
C ALA A 143 -2.61 -10.00 -0.39
N GLN A 144 -2.24 -9.99 -1.66
CA GLN A 144 -3.10 -9.62 -2.77
C GLN A 144 -3.59 -10.86 -3.54
N TYR A 145 -2.72 -11.58 -4.24
CA TYR A 145 -3.05 -12.87 -4.90
C TYR A 145 -1.83 -13.60 -5.49
N ARG A 146 -0.63 -13.00 -5.48
CA ARG A 146 0.61 -13.65 -5.95
C ARG A 146 1.48 -14.19 -4.81
N GLU A 147 1.05 -14.02 -3.56
CA GLU A 147 1.90 -14.29 -2.40
C GLU A 147 1.84 -15.76 -1.92
N ALA A 148 1.52 -16.71 -2.81
CA ALA A 148 1.47 -18.13 -2.47
C ALA A 148 2.81 -18.67 -1.94
N GLY A 149 3.93 -18.05 -2.34
CA GLY A 149 5.26 -18.39 -1.80
C GLY A 149 5.43 -18.12 -0.32
N VAL A 150 4.70 -17.14 0.24
CA VAL A 150 4.71 -16.86 1.70
C VAL A 150 4.04 -18.01 2.46
N LEU A 151 2.90 -18.48 1.96
CA LEU A 151 2.21 -19.64 2.52
C LEU A 151 3.05 -20.92 2.41
N MET A 152 3.68 -21.16 1.25
CA MET A 152 4.61 -22.28 1.06
C MET A 152 5.74 -22.25 2.09
N TRP A 153 6.37 -21.08 2.28
CA TRP A 153 7.43 -20.90 3.26
C TRP A 153 6.96 -21.22 4.70
N ARG A 154 5.77 -20.74 5.07
CA ARG A 154 5.15 -20.96 6.40
C ARG A 154 4.61 -22.37 6.60
N GLY A 155 4.78 -23.28 5.65
CA GLY A 155 4.41 -24.68 5.79
C GLY A 155 2.96 -25.00 5.42
N PHE A 156 2.31 -24.15 4.62
CA PHE A 156 1.02 -24.49 4.03
C PHE A 156 1.17 -25.71 3.13
N ARG A 157 0.33 -26.71 3.35
CA ARG A 157 0.50 -28.02 2.70
C ARG A 157 -0.01 -27.96 1.26
N LEU A 158 0.61 -28.75 0.38
CA LEU A 158 0.23 -28.82 -1.03
C LEU A 158 -1.22 -29.22 -1.23
N ASP A 159 -1.75 -30.14 -0.43
CA ASP A 159 -3.15 -30.51 -0.49
C ASP A 159 -4.06 -29.34 -0.09
N GLN A 160 -3.70 -28.50 0.87
CA GLN A 160 -4.49 -27.32 1.22
C GLN A 160 -4.57 -26.30 0.07
N PHE A 161 -3.49 -26.14 -0.71
CA PHE A 161 -3.54 -25.34 -1.94
C PHE A 161 -4.55 -25.94 -2.93
N MET A 162 -4.50 -27.26 -3.14
CA MET A 162 -5.42 -27.96 -4.03
C MET A 162 -6.87 -27.91 -3.54
N ASP A 163 -7.09 -28.09 -2.24
CA ASP A 163 -8.40 -28.09 -1.60
C ASP A 163 -9.14 -26.78 -1.89
N GLN A 164 -8.43 -25.65 -1.75
CA GLN A 164 -8.94 -24.32 -2.07
C GLN A 164 -9.20 -24.15 -3.57
N CYS A 165 -8.25 -24.54 -4.45
CA CYS A 165 -8.43 -24.38 -5.89
C CYS A 165 -9.56 -25.23 -6.49
N TYR A 166 -9.80 -26.41 -5.93
CA TYR A 166 -10.86 -27.33 -6.36
C TYR A 166 -12.19 -27.11 -5.61
N ALA A 167 -12.23 -26.20 -4.63
CA ALA A 167 -13.41 -25.93 -3.81
C ALA A 167 -13.99 -27.22 -3.20
N ASN A 168 -13.13 -28.09 -2.67
CA ASN A 168 -13.54 -29.39 -2.15
C ASN A 168 -13.98 -29.32 -0.68
N ILE A 169 -14.35 -30.46 -0.10
CA ILE A 169 -14.85 -30.55 1.29
C ILE A 169 -13.83 -30.13 2.36
N ASN A 170 -12.54 -30.16 2.03
CA ASN A 170 -11.46 -29.82 2.95
C ASN A 170 -11.05 -28.34 2.83
N ASP A 171 -11.65 -27.57 1.91
CA ASP A 171 -11.40 -26.15 1.80
C ASP A 171 -11.90 -25.41 3.05
N PRO A 172 -11.02 -24.72 3.80
CA PRO A 172 -11.42 -23.89 4.93
C PRO A 172 -12.42 -22.78 4.55
N ALA A 173 -12.41 -22.31 3.31
CA ALA A 173 -13.36 -21.33 2.79
C ALA A 173 -14.68 -21.95 2.30
N SER A 174 -14.83 -23.28 2.36
CA SER A 174 -16.02 -24.03 1.94
C SER A 174 -16.43 -23.77 0.48
N GLY A 175 -15.46 -23.56 -0.41
CA GLY A 175 -15.69 -23.32 -1.84
C GLY A 175 -16.33 -21.98 -2.18
N LYS A 176 -16.38 -21.04 -1.24
CA LYS A 176 -17.05 -19.74 -1.41
C LYS A 176 -16.21 -18.72 -2.17
N GLN A 177 -14.90 -18.93 -2.19
CA GLN A 177 -13.94 -18.03 -2.80
C GLN A 177 -13.47 -18.56 -4.14
N MET A 178 -13.02 -17.67 -5.02
CA MET A 178 -12.38 -18.09 -6.28
C MET A 178 -11.05 -18.80 -5.98
N PRO A 179 -10.58 -19.71 -6.85
CA PRO A 179 -9.25 -20.30 -6.73
C PRO A 179 -8.17 -19.23 -6.57
N VAL A 180 -7.09 -19.54 -5.84
CA VAL A 180 -5.97 -18.63 -5.51
C VAL A 180 -6.30 -17.61 -4.40
N HIS A 181 -7.54 -17.55 -3.91
CA HIS A 181 -7.88 -16.80 -2.71
C HIS A 181 -7.56 -17.58 -1.43
N TYR A 182 -6.28 -17.84 -1.21
CA TYR A 182 -5.82 -18.58 -0.04
C TYR A 182 -5.99 -17.77 1.25
N GLY A 183 -6.10 -18.48 2.37
CA GLY A 183 -6.15 -17.91 3.71
C GLY A 183 -5.84 -18.97 4.75
N SER A 184 -5.12 -18.61 5.80
CA SER A 184 -4.81 -19.53 6.90
C SER A 184 -4.67 -18.79 8.21
N LYS A 185 -5.61 -19.04 9.12
CA LYS A 185 -5.55 -18.48 10.48
C LYS A 185 -4.33 -19.01 11.24
N ASP A 186 -4.01 -20.29 11.08
CA ASP A 186 -2.94 -20.95 11.81
C ASP A 186 -1.55 -20.42 11.40
N LEU A 187 -1.42 -19.99 10.14
CA LEU A 187 -0.19 -19.42 9.60
C LEU A 187 -0.17 -17.89 9.61
N ASN A 188 -1.08 -17.24 10.35
CA ASN A 188 -1.24 -15.78 10.40
C ASN A 188 -1.27 -15.13 9.01
N PHE A 189 -2.00 -15.75 8.07
CA PHE A 189 -2.15 -15.28 6.70
C PHE A 189 -3.62 -14.93 6.45
N VAL A 190 -3.90 -13.64 6.29
CA VAL A 190 -5.27 -13.14 6.09
C VAL A 190 -5.80 -13.60 4.74
N THR A 191 -7.06 -14.05 4.72
CA THR A 191 -7.70 -14.53 3.50
C THR A 191 -7.71 -13.46 2.42
N ILE A 192 -7.24 -13.84 1.23
CA ILE A 192 -7.20 -13.00 0.05
C ILE A 192 -8.61 -12.62 -0.42
N SER A 193 -8.74 -11.41 -0.96
CA SER A 193 -9.93 -10.91 -1.63
C SER A 193 -9.57 -10.28 -2.98
N SER A 194 -10.46 -10.37 -3.98
CA SER A 194 -10.21 -9.79 -5.32
C SER A 194 -10.06 -8.26 -5.37
N PRO A 195 -10.79 -7.45 -4.57
CA PRO A 195 -10.66 -6.00 -4.63
C PRO A 195 -9.24 -5.54 -4.30
N LEU A 196 -8.61 -4.88 -5.26
CA LEU A 196 -7.24 -4.38 -5.14
C LEU A 196 -7.12 -3.34 -4.02
N ALA A 197 -5.95 -3.29 -3.39
CA ALA A 197 -5.55 -2.33 -2.35
C ALA A 197 -6.38 -2.30 -1.05
N THR A 198 -7.56 -2.92 -1.01
CA THR A 198 -8.43 -2.93 0.18
C THR A 198 -7.76 -3.50 1.44
N GLN A 199 -6.78 -4.38 1.26
CA GLN A 199 -6.00 -4.97 2.34
C GLN A 199 -5.03 -3.97 2.99
N MET A 200 -4.64 -2.90 2.31
CA MET A 200 -3.66 -1.92 2.80
C MET A 200 -4.16 -1.16 4.05
N PRO A 201 -5.35 -0.52 4.05
CA PRO A 201 -5.81 0.18 5.24
C PRO A 201 -6.19 -0.79 6.36
N GLN A 202 -6.62 -2.01 6.01
CA GLN A 202 -6.88 -3.09 6.96
C GLN A 202 -5.58 -3.53 7.67
N ALA A 203 -4.48 -3.65 6.93
CA ALA A 203 -3.17 -3.96 7.47
C ALA A 203 -2.67 -2.87 8.42
N ALA A 204 -2.85 -1.59 8.06
CA ALA A 204 -2.53 -0.46 8.95
C ALA A 204 -3.35 -0.49 10.25
N GLY A 205 -4.64 -0.79 10.17
CA GLY A 205 -5.51 -0.98 11.33
C GLY A 205 -5.08 -2.16 12.21
N ALA A 206 -4.74 -3.29 11.60
CA ALA A 206 -4.23 -4.47 12.30
C ALA A 206 -2.89 -4.16 13.00
N ALA A 207 -1.99 -3.45 12.33
CA ALA A 207 -0.71 -3.02 12.90
C ALA A 207 -0.92 -2.10 14.12
N TYR A 208 -1.89 -1.19 14.05
CA TYR A 208 -2.25 -0.34 15.19
C TYR A 208 -2.79 -1.16 16.37
N ALA A 209 -3.63 -2.17 16.10
CA ALA A 209 -4.12 -3.07 17.13
C ALA A 209 -2.99 -3.92 17.75
N MET A 210 -2.06 -4.41 16.92
CA MET A 210 -0.89 -5.17 17.36
C MET A 210 0.06 -4.33 18.20
N LYS A 211 0.30 -3.07 17.84
CA LYS A 211 1.05 -2.12 18.68
C LYS A 211 0.53 -2.04 20.13
N ARG A 212 -0.77 -2.23 20.35
CA ARG A 212 -1.40 -2.20 21.68
C ARG A 212 -1.43 -3.54 22.40
N THR A 213 -1.38 -4.66 21.68
CA THR A 213 -1.66 -6.00 22.22
C THR A 213 -0.46 -6.95 22.15
N LYS A 214 0.43 -6.76 21.17
CA LYS A 214 1.61 -7.58 20.87
C LYS A 214 2.71 -6.67 20.30
N PRO A 215 3.47 -5.96 21.16
CA PRO A 215 4.41 -4.92 20.71
C PRO A 215 5.59 -5.46 19.89
N ASP A 216 5.91 -6.75 20.02
CA ASP A 216 7.04 -7.42 19.34
C ASP A 216 6.63 -8.16 18.05
N SER A 217 5.50 -7.79 17.45
CA SER A 217 5.00 -8.41 16.22
C SER A 217 4.77 -7.35 15.15
N CYS A 218 4.99 -7.71 13.88
CA CYS A 218 4.78 -6.83 12.76
C CYS A 218 3.62 -7.30 11.86
N VAL A 219 3.20 -6.39 10.98
CA VAL A 219 2.25 -6.67 9.92
C VAL A 219 2.94 -6.35 8.61
N ILE A 220 2.95 -7.31 7.69
CA ILE A 220 3.39 -7.09 6.31
C ILE A 220 2.16 -7.00 5.40
N CYS A 221 2.21 -6.07 4.46
CA CYS A 221 1.19 -5.91 3.44
C CYS A 221 1.85 -5.94 2.06
N TYR A 222 1.49 -6.93 1.25
CA TYR A 222 1.92 -7.04 -0.13
C TYR A 222 0.88 -6.39 -1.05
N PHE A 223 1.37 -5.69 -2.07
CA PHE A 223 0.56 -5.09 -3.13
C PHE A 223 1.40 -4.87 -4.38
N GLY A 224 0.76 -4.94 -5.55
CA GLY A 224 1.39 -4.62 -6.84
C GLY A 224 1.47 -3.12 -7.11
N ASP A 225 2.28 -2.73 -8.09
CA ASP A 225 2.43 -1.34 -8.54
C ASP A 225 1.09 -0.74 -9.02
N GLY A 226 0.28 -1.53 -9.74
CA GLY A 226 -1.05 -1.11 -10.17
C GLY A 226 -2.00 -0.83 -9.00
N ALA A 227 -1.93 -1.65 -7.94
CA ALA A 227 -2.74 -1.46 -6.74
C ALA A 227 -2.33 -0.20 -5.95
N ALA A 228 -1.08 0.26 -6.09
CA ALA A 228 -0.63 1.50 -5.46
C ALA A 228 -1.33 2.76 -6.00
N SER A 229 -1.98 2.67 -7.17
CA SER A 229 -2.75 3.77 -7.77
C SER A 229 -4.19 3.85 -7.26
N GLU A 230 -4.64 2.87 -6.46
CA GLU A 230 -5.98 2.87 -5.87
C GLU A 230 -6.10 3.88 -4.72
N GLY A 231 -7.32 4.37 -4.49
CA GLY A 231 -7.60 5.32 -3.40
C GLY A 231 -7.22 4.78 -2.02
N ASP A 232 -7.44 3.48 -1.79
CA ASP A 232 -7.12 2.82 -0.52
C ASP A 232 -5.62 2.79 -0.23
N ALA A 233 -4.77 2.77 -1.26
CA ALA A 233 -3.33 2.89 -1.10
C ALA A 233 -2.96 4.26 -0.51
N SER A 234 -3.59 5.33 -1.01
CA SER A 234 -3.38 6.70 -0.50
C SER A 234 -3.90 6.89 0.93
N CYS A 235 -4.95 6.17 1.33
CA CYS A 235 -5.49 6.24 2.69
C CYS A 235 -4.65 5.48 3.73
N SER A 236 -3.73 4.62 3.28
CA SER A 236 -2.94 3.74 4.16
C SER A 236 -1.59 4.33 4.58
N ILE A 237 -1.14 5.38 3.88
CA ILE A 237 0.14 6.09 4.09
C ILE A 237 -0.13 7.38 4.86
#